data_AF-A0A1F2TGI7-F1
#
_entry.id   AF-A0A1F2TGI7-F1
#
_cell.length_a   1.000
_cell.length_b   1.000
_cell.length_c   1.000
_cell.angle_alpha   90.00
_cell.angle_beta   90.00
_cell.angle_gamma   90.00
#
_symmetry.space_group_name_H-M   'P 1'
#
loop_
_entity.id
_entity.type
_entity.pdbx_description
1 polymer ?
#
loop_
_entity_poly.entity_id
_entity_poly.type
_entity_poly.pdbx_seq_one_letter_code
_entity_poly.pdbx_strand_id
1 'polypeptide(L)'
;MERLIKTALMPGRFISYNAGFSFVRDLEAVERRLSKCLSANSPRAVGLCETFLAGCYEKAGEIDDSSGSFGDFVGQLHCVWIKARQAAGADTDETATRLLAWIEAGPGTAHERRIESIDSRPQQRP
;
A
#
# COMPACT_ATOMS: atom_id res chain seq x y z
N MET A 1 10.74 -8.61 2.53
CA MET A 1 10.16 -7.26 2.59
C MET A 1 8.76 -7.30 3.18
N GLU A 2 7.84 -8.12 2.66
CA GLU A 2 6.47 -8.30 3.19
C GLU A 2 6.41 -8.57 4.70
N ARG A 3 7.26 -9.46 5.22
CA ARG A 3 7.34 -9.71 6.67
C ARG A 3 7.71 -8.45 7.47
N LEU A 4 8.60 -7.60 6.95
CA LEU A 4 8.97 -6.34 7.61
C LEU A 4 7.79 -5.36 7.62
N ILE A 5 7.08 -5.26 6.50
CA ILE A 5 5.85 -4.45 6.38
C ILE A 5 4.82 -4.92 7.41
N LYS A 6 4.51 -6.22 7.44
CA LYS A 6 3.55 -6.80 8.39
C LYS A 6 3.95 -6.58 9.85
N THR A 7 5.24 -6.78 10.17
CA THR A 7 5.74 -6.55 11.54
C THR A 7 5.65 -5.09 11.96
N ALA A 8 6.00 -4.16 11.06
CA ALA A 8 5.94 -2.73 11.37
C ALA A 8 4.51 -2.21 11.50
N LEU A 9 3.57 -2.74 10.71
CA LEU A 9 2.15 -2.38 10.79
C LEU A 9 1.48 -2.89 12.07
N MET A 10 1.97 -3.99 12.66
CA MET A 10 1.43 -4.51 13.93
C MET A 10 -0.10 -4.72 13.87
N PRO A 11 -0.61 -5.56 12.95
CA PRO A 11 -2.05 -5.74 12.73
C PRO A 11 -2.75 -6.22 14.01
N GLY A 12 -3.96 -5.73 14.26
CA GLY A 12 -4.75 -6.04 15.46
C GLY A 12 -4.34 -5.24 16.71
N ARG A 13 -3.25 -4.46 16.65
CA ARG A 13 -2.80 -3.62 17.77
C ARG A 13 -3.19 -2.17 17.54
N PHE A 14 -3.96 -1.63 18.48
CA PHE A 14 -4.28 -0.22 18.52
C PHE A 14 -3.05 0.65 18.87
N ILE A 15 -2.87 1.74 18.13
CA ILE A 15 -1.82 2.74 18.33
C ILE A 15 -2.47 4.03 18.86
N SER A 16 -2.17 4.40 20.09
CA SER A 16 -2.69 5.63 20.69
C SER A 16 -1.98 6.87 20.13
N TYR A 17 -2.62 8.04 20.29
CA TYR A 17 -2.07 9.34 19.88
C TYR A 17 -0.60 9.54 20.29
N ASN A 18 -0.26 9.26 21.54
CA ASN A 18 1.10 9.42 22.08
C ASN A 18 2.15 8.49 21.43
N ALA A 19 1.71 7.37 20.85
CA ALA A 19 2.56 6.41 20.17
C ALA A 19 2.56 6.58 18.64
N GLY A 20 1.66 7.41 18.08
CA GLY A 20 1.48 7.58 16.64
C GLY A 20 2.75 8.05 15.95
N PHE A 21 3.44 9.05 16.50
CA PHE A 21 4.63 9.61 15.88
C PHE A 21 5.79 8.61 15.77
N SER A 22 6.07 7.85 16.83
CA SER A 22 7.13 6.84 16.81
C SER A 22 6.76 5.68 15.87
N PHE A 23 5.50 5.28 15.88
CA PHE A 23 4.97 4.28 14.96
C PHE A 23 5.13 4.70 13.50
N VAL A 24 4.73 5.92 13.12
CA VAL A 24 4.87 6.45 11.76
C VAL A 24 6.35 6.51 11.34
N ARG A 25 7.26 6.94 12.23
CA ARG A 25 8.70 6.93 11.95
C ARG A 25 9.24 5.55 11.61
N ASP A 26 8.73 4.50 12.26
CA ASP A 26 9.11 3.12 11.96
C ASP A 26 8.58 2.69 10.58
N LEU A 27 7.35 3.08 10.22
CA LEU A 27 6.78 2.85 8.90
C LEU A 27 7.57 3.57 7.79
N GLU A 28 7.96 4.82 8.00
CA GLU A 28 8.83 5.57 7.09
C GLU A 28 10.19 4.90 6.92
N ALA A 29 10.74 4.27 7.97
CA ALA A 29 11.99 3.52 7.85
C ALA A 29 11.84 2.28 6.96
N VAL A 30 10.66 1.65 6.98
CA VAL A 30 10.30 0.54 6.09
C VAL A 30 10.10 1.05 4.65
N GLU A 31 9.40 2.18 4.47
CA GLU A 31 9.23 2.85 3.17
C GLU A 31 10.59 3.19 2.54
N ARG A 32 11.51 3.82 3.28
CA ARG A 32 12.85 4.14 2.74
C ARG A 32 13.62 2.90 2.29
N ARG A 33 13.45 1.76 2.96
CA ARG A 33 14.05 0.48 2.54
C ARG A 33 13.37 -0.05 1.28
N LEU A 34 12.04 0.04 1.21
CA LEU A 34 11.28 -0.31 0.02
C LEU A 34 11.72 0.53 -1.18
N SER A 35 11.78 1.86 -1.03
CA SER A 35 12.20 2.81 -2.07
C SER A 35 13.61 2.55 -2.60
N LYS A 36 14.54 2.13 -1.73
CA LYS A 36 15.87 1.66 -2.16
C LYS A 36 15.81 0.37 -2.98
N CYS A 37 14.84 -0.51 -2.73
CA CYS A 37 14.61 -1.68 -3.58
C CYS A 37 13.92 -1.31 -4.91
N LEU A 38 13.11 -0.24 -4.96
CA LEU A 38 12.41 0.20 -6.17
C LEU A 38 13.36 0.67 -7.28
N SER A 39 14.51 1.28 -6.93
CA SER A 39 15.49 1.76 -7.92
C SER A 39 16.12 0.65 -8.79
N ALA A 40 15.76 -0.60 -8.57
CA ALA A 40 16.19 -1.78 -9.34
C ALA A 40 15.14 -2.29 -10.36
N ASN A 41 14.12 -1.50 -10.74
CA ASN A 41 13.14 -1.78 -11.82
C ASN A 41 12.49 -3.19 -11.75
N SER A 42 11.84 -3.53 -10.64
CA SER A 42 11.16 -4.82 -10.51
C SER A 42 9.64 -4.66 -10.39
N PRO A 43 8.82 -5.35 -11.20
CA PRO A 43 7.37 -5.46 -10.99
C PRO A 43 6.97 -5.90 -9.57
N ARG A 44 7.87 -6.62 -8.88
CA ARG A 44 7.75 -6.99 -7.46
C ARG A 44 7.55 -5.78 -6.54
N ALA A 45 8.08 -4.64 -6.93
CA ALA A 45 8.14 -3.43 -6.14
C ALA A 45 6.76 -2.74 -6.08
N VAL A 46 5.98 -2.79 -7.18
CA VAL A 46 4.56 -2.39 -7.21
C VAL A 46 3.73 -3.24 -6.25
N GLY A 47 3.91 -4.58 -6.30
CA GLY A 47 3.20 -5.50 -5.41
C GLY A 47 3.47 -5.24 -3.94
N LEU A 48 4.73 -4.94 -3.58
CA LEU A 48 5.10 -4.59 -2.21
C LEU A 48 4.46 -3.28 -1.73
N CYS A 49 4.38 -2.25 -2.60
CA CYS A 49 3.67 -1.02 -2.29
C CYS A 49 2.17 -1.28 -2.09
N GLU A 50 1.55 -2.09 -2.94
CA GLU A 50 0.13 -2.46 -2.80
C GLU A 50 -0.15 -3.22 -1.51
N THR A 51 0.73 -4.15 -1.11
CA THR A 51 0.63 -4.85 0.18
C THR A 51 0.77 -3.88 1.36
N PHE A 52 1.68 -2.91 1.26
CA PHE A 52 1.86 -1.92 2.31
C PHE A 52 0.64 -1.01 2.43
N LEU A 53 0.12 -0.51 1.30
CA LEU A 53 -1.11 0.28 1.26
C LEU A 53 -2.30 -0.48 1.87
N ALA A 54 -2.53 -1.74 1.48
CA ALA A 54 -3.59 -2.57 2.05
C ALA A 54 -3.51 -2.64 3.59
N GLY A 55 -2.31 -2.88 4.12
CA GLY A 55 -2.11 -2.92 5.55
C GLY A 55 -2.26 -1.56 6.24
N CYS A 56 -1.94 -0.45 5.56
CA CYS A 56 -2.21 0.89 6.09
C CYS A 56 -3.71 1.20 6.17
N TYR A 57 -4.49 0.74 5.19
CA TYR A 57 -5.94 0.88 5.20
C TYR A 57 -6.56 0.12 6.36
N GLU A 58 -6.18 -1.15 6.60
CA GLU A 58 -6.61 -1.87 7.81
C GLU A 58 -6.19 -1.15 9.10
N LYS A 59 -4.95 -0.63 9.13
CA LYS A 59 -4.40 0.10 10.27
C LYS A 59 -5.13 1.41 10.57
N ALA A 60 -5.77 2.05 9.59
CA ALA A 60 -6.50 3.29 9.79
C ALA A 60 -7.63 3.16 10.84
N GLY A 61 -8.20 1.96 11.01
CA GLY A 61 -9.17 1.67 12.08
C GLY A 61 -8.54 1.34 13.44
N GLU A 62 -7.22 1.21 13.50
CA GLU A 62 -6.45 0.76 14.66
C GLU A 62 -5.42 1.81 15.12
N ILE A 63 -5.58 3.08 14.73
CA ILE A 63 -4.73 4.18 15.14
C ILE A 63 -5.56 5.42 15.45
N ASP A 64 -5.20 6.11 16.52
CA ASP A 64 -5.64 7.49 16.74
C ASP A 64 -4.73 8.43 15.94
N ASP A 65 -5.13 8.72 14.70
CA ASP A 65 -4.44 9.66 13.82
C ASP A 65 -5.00 11.09 13.89
N SER A 66 -5.45 11.53 15.06
CA SER A 66 -5.84 12.95 15.25
C SER A 66 -4.70 13.93 14.91
N SER A 67 -3.46 13.45 14.89
CA SER A 67 -2.28 14.21 14.44
C SER A 67 -2.18 14.43 12.93
N GLY A 68 -2.82 13.57 12.13
CA GLY A 68 -2.70 13.52 10.68
C GLY A 68 -1.39 12.89 10.14
N SER A 69 -0.44 12.54 11.01
CA SER A 69 0.88 12.03 10.60
C SER A 69 0.80 10.68 9.88
N PHE A 70 -0.15 9.83 10.23
CA PHE A 70 -0.34 8.55 9.54
C PHE A 70 -0.99 8.76 8.17
N GLY A 71 -1.98 9.65 8.07
CA GLY A 71 -2.58 10.06 6.79
C GLY A 71 -1.54 10.62 5.81
N ASP A 72 -0.66 11.52 6.27
CA ASP A 72 0.43 12.07 5.47
C ASP A 72 1.39 10.98 4.97
N PHE A 73 1.73 10.02 5.83
CA PHE A 73 2.54 8.87 5.46
C PHE A 73 1.88 8.01 4.37
N VAL A 74 0.58 7.74 4.48
CA VAL A 74 -0.17 6.99 3.46
C VAL A 74 -0.19 7.74 2.13
N GLY A 75 -0.37 9.06 2.16
CA GLY A 75 -0.26 9.91 0.96
C GLY A 75 1.11 9.81 0.29
N GLN A 76 2.19 9.84 1.08
CA GLN A 76 3.55 9.65 0.56
C GLN A 76 3.75 8.24 -0.03
N LEU A 77 3.18 7.21 0.59
CA LEU A 77 3.25 5.84 0.08
C LEU A 77 2.53 5.67 -1.27
N HIS A 78 1.40 6.37 -1.48
CA HIS A 78 0.75 6.45 -2.79
C HIS A 78 1.66 7.07 -3.85
N CYS A 79 2.36 8.16 -3.54
CA CYS A 79 3.35 8.74 -4.46
C CYS A 79 4.45 7.74 -4.85
N VAL A 80 4.90 6.93 -3.89
CA VAL A 80 5.90 5.87 -4.12
C VAL A 80 5.34 4.76 -5.03
N TRP A 81 4.09 4.32 -4.79
CA TRP A 81 3.40 3.35 -5.64
C TRP A 81 3.23 3.85 -7.08
N ILE A 82 2.82 5.11 -7.28
CA ILE A 82 2.69 5.72 -8.62
C ILE A 82 4.03 5.69 -9.34
N LYS A 83 5.12 6.12 -8.69
CA LYS A 83 6.47 6.09 -9.28
C LYS A 83 6.91 4.68 -9.64
N ALA A 84 6.61 3.68 -8.81
CA ALA A 84 6.92 2.29 -9.09
C ALA A 84 6.14 1.76 -10.31
N ARG A 85 4.87 2.16 -10.47
CA ARG A 85 4.05 1.81 -11.63
C ARG A 85 4.56 2.48 -12.91
N GLN A 86 4.91 3.76 -12.85
CA GLN A 86 5.52 4.49 -13.96
C GLN A 86 6.83 3.83 -14.42
N ALA A 87 7.71 3.47 -13.47
CA ALA A 87 8.97 2.78 -13.77
C ALA A 87 8.75 1.38 -14.37
N ALA A 88 7.64 0.71 -14.02
CA ALA A 88 7.25 -0.57 -14.60
C ALA A 88 6.57 -0.44 -15.98
N GLY A 89 6.40 0.78 -16.51
CA GLY A 89 5.71 1.03 -17.77
C GLY A 89 4.20 0.75 -17.71
N ALA A 90 3.60 0.80 -16.53
CA ALA A 90 2.17 0.61 -16.36
C ALA A 90 1.39 1.77 -17.01
N ASP A 91 0.20 1.46 -17.50
CA ASP A 91 -0.68 2.45 -18.12
C ASP A 91 -1.15 3.52 -17.11
N THR A 92 -1.26 4.76 -17.59
CA THR A 92 -1.58 5.91 -16.73
C THR A 92 -3.05 5.91 -16.35
N ASP A 93 -3.95 5.57 -17.26
CA ASP A 93 -5.39 5.49 -17.00
C ASP A 93 -5.69 4.34 -16.03
N GLU A 94 -5.08 3.18 -16.25
CA GLU A 94 -5.17 2.04 -15.33
C GLU A 94 -4.68 2.41 -13.92
N THR A 95 -3.59 3.19 -13.84
CA THR A 95 -3.04 3.66 -12.56
C THR A 95 -4.02 4.61 -11.85
N ALA A 96 -4.62 5.55 -12.59
CA ALA A 96 -5.61 6.48 -12.04
C ALA A 96 -6.88 5.75 -11.59
N THR A 97 -7.41 4.82 -12.40
CA THR A 97 -8.57 4.00 -12.03
C THR A 97 -8.32 3.20 -10.77
N ARG A 98 -7.14 2.59 -10.62
CA ARG A 98 -6.78 1.88 -9.40
C ARG A 98 -6.74 2.82 -8.21
N LEU A 99 -6.06 3.97 -8.32
CA LEU A 99 -5.97 4.95 -7.23
C LEU A 99 -7.37 5.39 -6.76
N LEU A 100 -8.26 5.72 -7.69
CA LEU A 100 -9.66 6.06 -7.39
C LEU A 100 -10.36 4.91 -6.67
N ALA A 101 -10.18 3.69 -7.13
CA ALA A 101 -10.77 2.52 -6.50
C ALA A 101 -10.31 2.33 -5.05
N TRP A 102 -9.06 2.69 -4.68
CA TRP A 102 -8.58 2.67 -3.29
C TRP A 102 -9.21 3.77 -2.42
N ILE A 103 -9.44 4.95 -3.00
CA ILE A 103 -10.10 6.07 -2.32
C ILE A 103 -11.58 5.73 -2.07
N GLU A 104 -12.26 5.16 -3.07
CA GLU A 104 -13.67 4.76 -2.99
C GLU A 104 -13.92 3.53 -2.12
N ALA A 105 -12.97 2.58 -2.12
CA ALA A 105 -13.02 1.34 -1.34
C ALA A 105 -13.12 1.55 0.18
N GLY A 106 -12.55 2.65 0.67
CA GLY A 106 -12.28 2.82 2.09
C GLY A 106 -11.38 1.72 2.67
N PRO A 107 -11.07 1.80 3.98
CA PRO A 107 -10.06 0.98 4.63
C PRO A 107 -10.32 -0.55 4.69
N GLY A 108 -11.49 -1.04 4.25
CA GLY A 108 -11.93 -2.43 4.49
C GLY A 108 -12.08 -3.35 3.26
N THR A 109 -11.93 -2.88 2.01
CA THR A 109 -12.31 -3.67 0.82
C THR A 109 -11.15 -4.02 -0.14
N ALA A 110 -9.91 -3.66 0.20
CA ALA A 110 -8.76 -3.83 -0.70
C ALA A 110 -8.30 -5.29 -0.91
N HIS A 111 -8.67 -6.22 -0.02
CA HIS A 111 -8.22 -7.62 -0.08
C HIS A 111 -8.96 -8.45 -1.16
N GLU A 112 -10.22 -8.12 -1.48
CA GLU A 112 -11.06 -8.94 -2.36
C GLU A 112 -10.78 -8.75 -3.85
N ARG A 113 -10.35 -7.55 -4.28
CA ARG A 113 -10.27 -7.24 -5.73
C ARG A 113 -9.02 -7.76 -6.46
N ARG A 114 -8.01 -8.29 -5.75
CA ARG A 114 -6.81 -8.86 -6.40
C ARG A 114 -7.03 -10.30 -6.90
N ILE A 115 -8.00 -11.03 -6.35
CA ILE A 115 -8.23 -12.44 -6.71
C ILE A 115 -9.14 -12.57 -7.94
N GLU A 116 -10.13 -11.70 -8.13
CA GLU A 116 -11.07 -11.82 -9.26
C GLU A 116 -10.50 -11.39 -10.63
N SER A 117 -9.53 -10.48 -10.67
CA SER A 117 -8.99 -9.97 -11.95
C SER A 117 -8.06 -10.97 -12.67
N ILE A 118 -7.54 -12.00 -11.98
CA ILE A 118 -6.60 -12.97 -12.57
C ILE A 118 -7.36 -14.13 -13.25
N ASP A 119 -8.60 -14.40 -12.85
CA ASP A 119 -9.40 -15.54 -13.34
C ASP A 119 -10.26 -15.23 -14.59
N SER A 120 -10.25 -13.97 -15.06
CA SER A 120 -11.09 -13.52 -16.19
C SER A 120 -10.39 -13.59 -17.56
N ARG A 121 -9.40 -14.46 -17.76
CA ARG A 121 -8.93 -14.79 -19.12
C ARG A 121 -9.83 -15.88 -19.71
N PRO A 122 -10.51 -15.65 -20.86
CA PRO A 122 -11.33 -16.67 -21.47
C PRO A 122 -10.43 -17.83 -21.93
N GLN A 123 -10.70 -19.04 -21.43
CA GLN A 123 -10.19 -20.25 -22.05
C GLN A 123 -10.83 -20.39 -23.44
N GLN A 124 -10.12 -19.91 -24.47
CA GLN A 124 -10.37 -20.37 -25.82
C GLN A 124 -9.79 -21.79 -25.93
N ARG A 125 -10.69 -22.77 -26.01
CA ARG A 125 -10.38 -24.15 -26.40
C ARG A 125 -10.80 -24.32 -27.87
N PRO A 126 -9.98 -24.99 -28.71
CA PRO A 126 -10.31 -25.22 -30.12
C PRO A 126 -11.52 -26.14 -30.30
#